data_AF-A0A8D5JE29-F1
#
_entry.id   AF-A0A8D5JE29-F1
#
_cell.length_a   1.000
_cell.length_b   1.000
_cell.length_c   1.000
_cell.angle_alpha   90.00
_cell.angle_beta   90.00
_cell.angle_gamma   90.00
#
_symmetry.space_group_name_H-M   'P 1'
#
loop_
_entity.id
_entity.type
_entity.pdbx_description
1 polymer ?
#
loop_
_entity_poly.entity_id
_entity_poly.type
_entity_poly.pdbx_seq_one_letter_code
_entity_poly.pdbx_strand_id
1 'polypeptide(L)'
;MEMEAYQVWAMVVIPSGITGIVLSYFVKGKIGMILAGLLPWSGVLAAILYQEYFLPYQGGGASMWPIAQMVGGTVAAAAGVVSYNFGVYIFRGSVD
;
A
#
# COMPACT_ATOMS: atom_id res chain seq x y z
N MET A 1 19.24 7.91 12.60
CA MET A 1 19.32 8.23 11.16
C MET A 1 17.96 8.80 10.82
N GLU A 2 17.89 10.10 10.59
CA GLU A 2 16.63 10.74 10.19
C GLU A 2 16.28 10.24 8.79
N MET A 3 15.08 9.70 8.61
CA MET A 3 14.64 9.26 7.29
C MET A 3 14.05 10.43 6.53
N GLU A 4 14.57 10.65 5.33
CA GLU A 4 14.07 11.66 4.43
C GLU A 4 12.67 11.30 3.94
N ALA A 5 11.85 12.30 3.63
CA ALA A 5 10.45 12.09 3.24
C ALA A 5 10.31 11.11 2.05
N TYR A 6 11.22 11.16 1.08
CA TYR A 6 11.19 10.26 -0.07
C TYR A 6 11.43 8.79 0.32
N GLN A 7 12.20 8.52 1.38
CA GLN A 7 12.47 7.17 1.86
C GLN A 7 11.21 6.58 2.50
N VAL A 8 10.49 7.37 3.29
CA VAL A 8 9.20 6.98 3.86
C VAL A 8 8.21 6.63 2.75
N TRP A 9 8.10 7.47 1.74
CA TRP A 9 7.22 7.20 0.59
C TRP A 9 7.66 6.00 -0.23
N ALA A 10 8.97 5.78 -0.41
CA ALA A 10 9.48 4.59 -1.08
C ALA A 10 9.09 3.30 -0.34
N MET A 11 9.10 3.29 1.00
CA MET A 11 8.66 2.16 1.81
C MET A 11 7.17 1.86 1.69
N VAL A 12 6.35 2.83 1.29
CA VAL A 12 4.93 2.62 1.03
C VAL A 12 4.70 2.19 -0.42
N VAL A 13 5.23 2.95 -1.38
CA VAL A 13 4.93 2.77 -2.81
C VAL A 13 5.57 1.51 -3.38
N ILE A 14 6.83 1.19 -3.03
CA ILE A 14 7.54 0.05 -3.62
C ILE A 14 6.86 -1.28 -3.23
N PRO A 15 6.61 -1.58 -1.93
CA PRO A 15 5.94 -2.83 -1.56
C PRO A 15 4.50 -2.91 -2.09
N SER A 16 3.79 -1.78 -2.15
CA SER A 16 2.46 -1.70 -2.73
C SER A 16 2.47 -2.08 -4.21
N GLY A 17 3.43 -1.53 -4.96
CA GLY A 17 3.59 -1.83 -6.38
C GLY A 17 3.97 -3.29 -6.65
N ILE A 18 4.90 -3.85 -5.86
CA ILE A 18 5.25 -5.28 -5.92
C ILE A 18 4.00 -6.15 -5.69
N THR A 19 3.20 -5.81 -4.67
CA THR A 19 1.95 -6.53 -4.38
C THR A 19 0.99 -6.50 -5.57
N GLY A 20 0.86 -5.34 -6.22
CA GLY A 20 0.06 -5.18 -7.44
C GLY A 20 0.55 -6.05 -8.61
N ILE A 21 1.86 -6.05 -8.87
CA ILE A 21 2.46 -6.88 -9.93
C ILE A 21 2.27 -8.37 -9.64
N VAL A 22 2.53 -8.81 -8.40
CA VAL A 22 2.33 -10.21 -8.00
C VAL A 22 0.88 -10.63 -8.19
N LEU A 23 -0.07 -9.81 -7.74
CA LEU A 23 -1.49 -10.11 -7.93
C LEU A 23 -1.91 -10.13 -9.40
N SER A 24 -1.30 -9.30 -10.25
CA SER A 24 -1.57 -9.32 -11.70
C SER A 24 -1.22 -10.65 -12.34
N TYR A 25 -0.24 -11.38 -11.79
CA TYR A 25 0.14 -12.69 -12.25
C TYR A 25 -0.86 -13.77 -11.81
N PHE A 26 -1.27 -13.77 -10.54
CA PHE A 26 -2.10 -14.84 -9.95
C PHE A 26 -3.61 -14.65 -10.11
N VAL A 27 -4.12 -13.42 -10.07
CA VAL A 27 -5.56 -13.15 -9.98
C VAL A 27 -6.02 -12.36 -11.20
N LYS A 28 -7.14 -12.78 -11.80
CA LYS A 28 -7.71 -12.17 -13.02
C LYS A 28 -8.89 -11.26 -12.72
N GLY A 29 -9.09 -10.28 -13.60
CA GLY A 29 -10.26 -9.40 -13.61
C GLY A 29 -10.38 -8.51 -12.38
N LYS A 30 -11.61 -8.02 -12.17
CA LYS A 30 -11.93 -7.00 -11.15
C LYS A 30 -11.54 -7.41 -9.72
N ILE A 31 -11.56 -8.70 -9.39
CA ILE A 31 -11.16 -9.20 -8.07
C ILE A 31 -9.66 -8.93 -7.83
N GLY A 32 -8.81 -9.17 -8.84
CA GLY A 32 -7.37 -8.92 -8.72
C GLY A 32 -7.08 -7.43 -8.52
N MET A 33 -7.80 -6.57 -9.23
CA MET A 33 -7.70 -5.11 -9.08
C MET A 33 -8.11 -4.66 -7.67
N ILE A 34 -9.24 -5.16 -7.15
CA ILE A 34 -9.71 -4.83 -5.79
C ILE A 34 -8.67 -5.29 -4.75
N LEU A 35 -8.17 -6.51 -4.87
CA LEU A 35 -7.14 -7.04 -3.96
C LEU A 35 -5.84 -6.25 -4.04
N ALA A 36 -5.47 -5.77 -5.24
CA ALA A 36 -4.27 -4.97 -5.44
C ALA A 36 -4.33 -3.60 -4.76
N GLY A 37 -5.53 -3.03 -4.56
CA GLY A 37 -5.70 -1.85 -3.73
C GLY A 37 -5.85 -2.18 -2.24
N LEU A 38 -6.65 -3.19 -1.92
CA LEU A 38 -7.03 -3.50 -0.55
C LEU A 38 -5.89 -4.06 0.30
N LEU A 39 -5.04 -4.93 -0.27
CA LEU A 39 -3.91 -5.53 0.47
C LEU A 39 -2.87 -4.49 0.88
N PRO A 40 -2.39 -3.59 -0.01
CA PRO A 40 -1.48 -2.53 0.42
C PRO A 40 -2.12 -1.56 1.41
N TRP A 41 -3.38 -1.19 1.20
CA TRP A 41 -4.13 -0.31 2.10
C TRP A 41 -4.22 -0.88 3.52
N SER A 42 -4.57 -2.17 3.63
CA SER A 42 -4.68 -2.86 4.91
C SER A 42 -3.31 -3.15 5.54
N GLY A 43 -2.28 -3.36 4.72
CA GLY A 43 -0.90 -3.49 5.19
C GLY A 43 -0.39 -2.21 5.87
N VAL A 44 -0.66 -1.04 5.27
CA VAL A 44 -0.35 0.26 5.89
C VAL A 44 -1.12 0.42 7.20
N LEU A 45 -2.41 0.08 7.23
CA LEU A 45 -3.22 0.15 8.45
C LEU A 45 -2.62 -0.72 9.55
N ALA A 46 -2.28 -1.97 9.24
CA ALA A 46 -1.70 -2.91 10.19
C ALA A 46 -0.38 -2.38 10.75
N ALA A 47 0.48 -1.80 9.92
CA ALA A 47 1.75 -1.22 10.36
C ALA A 47 1.53 -0.02 11.29
N ILE A 48 0.59 0.88 10.95
CA ILE A 48 0.27 2.05 11.76
C ILE A 48 -0.32 1.63 13.11
N LEU A 49 -1.29 0.71 13.12
CA LEU A 49 -1.90 0.22 14.37
C LEU A 49 -0.90 -0.54 15.24
N TYR A 50 0.03 -1.26 14.63
CA TYR A 50 1.11 -1.92 15.35
C TYR A 50 2.00 -0.91 16.06
N GLN A 51 2.36 0.18 15.39
CA GLN A 51 3.14 1.26 16.00
C GLN A 51 2.39 1.96 17.13
N GLU A 52 1.08 2.19 16.96
CA GLU A 52 0.27 2.90 17.96
C GLU A 52 0.05 2.07 19.24
N TYR A 53 -0.24 0.77 19.11
CA TYR A 53 -0.73 -0.03 20.23
C TYR A 53 0.29 -1.02 20.80
N PHE A 54 1.33 -1.40 20.04
CA PHE A 54 2.26 -2.46 20.45
C PHE A 54 3.67 -1.95 20.72
N LEU A 55 4.08 -0.81 20.15
CA LEU A 55 5.36 -0.20 20.48
C LEU A 55 5.25 0.76 21.68
N PRO A 56 6.31 0.88 22.50
CA PRO A 56 6.36 1.89 23.55
C PRO A 56 6.14 3.27 22.95
N TYR A 57 5.20 4.03 23.51
CA TYR A 57 4.78 5.34 23.03
C TYR A 57 5.99 6.27 22.76
N GLN A 58 6.18 6.68 21.50
CA GLN A 58 7.34 7.47 21.08
C GLN A 58 7.01 8.93 20.72
N GLY A 59 5.75 9.36 20.77
CA GLY A 59 5.36 10.71 20.34
C GLY A 59 4.33 11.35 21.27
N GLY A 60 4.69 12.44 21.96
CA GLY A 60 3.80 13.14 22.91
C GLY A 60 2.71 13.98 22.23
N GLY A 61 1.58 13.37 21.83
CA GLY A 61 0.45 14.09 21.24
C GLY A 61 -0.82 13.25 21.04
N ALA A 62 -1.88 13.88 20.52
CA ALA A 62 -3.11 13.20 20.14
C ALA A 62 -2.87 12.26 18.94
N SER A 63 -3.56 11.13 18.93
CA SER A 63 -3.36 10.07 17.94
C SER A 63 -3.76 10.52 16.51
N MET A 64 -2.79 10.51 15.59
CA MET A 64 -2.97 10.93 14.19
C MET A 64 -3.15 9.76 13.20
N TRP A 65 -3.20 8.52 13.69
CA TRP A 65 -3.29 7.34 12.84
C TRP A 65 -4.45 7.35 11.83
N PRO A 66 -5.65 7.90 12.12
CA PRO A 66 -6.73 7.91 11.13
C PRO A 66 -6.38 8.75 9.90
N ILE A 67 -5.71 9.89 10.13
CA ILE A 67 -5.28 10.80 9.05
C ILE A 67 -4.13 10.15 8.27
N ALA A 68 -3.17 9.55 8.97
CA ALA A 68 -2.07 8.82 8.35
C ALA A 68 -2.58 7.67 7.47
N GLN A 69 -3.61 6.95 7.91
CA GLN A 69 -4.23 5.90 7.11
C GLN A 69 -4.99 6.44 5.91
N MET A 70 -5.73 7.54 6.08
CA MET A 70 -6.46 8.15 4.96
C MET A 70 -5.51 8.57 3.84
N VAL A 71 -4.34 9.12 4.16
CA VAL A 71 -3.39 9.59 3.14
C VAL A 71 -2.45 8.46 2.69
N GLY A 72 -1.73 7.84 3.62
CA GLY A 72 -0.76 6.79 3.31
C GLY A 72 -1.42 5.53 2.74
N GLY A 73 -2.56 5.11 3.31
CA GLY A 73 -3.30 3.95 2.83
C GLY A 73 -3.87 4.17 1.42
N THR A 74 -4.41 5.36 1.12
CA THR A 74 -4.94 5.63 -0.24
C THR A 74 -3.83 5.68 -1.29
N VAL A 75 -2.67 6.26 -0.96
CA VAL A 75 -1.49 6.21 -1.84
C VAL A 75 -1.01 4.78 -2.05
N ALA A 76 -0.95 3.97 -1.00
CA ALA A 76 -0.61 2.55 -1.10
C ALA A 76 -1.59 1.79 -2.02
N ALA A 77 -2.90 2.01 -1.84
CA ALA A 77 -3.92 1.41 -2.67
C ALA A 77 -3.78 1.80 -4.14
N ALA A 78 -3.58 3.09 -4.41
CA ALA A 78 -3.40 3.61 -5.76
C ALA A 78 -2.15 3.03 -6.42
N ALA A 79 -1.01 2.99 -5.70
CA ALA A 79 0.23 2.39 -6.19
C ALA A 79 0.04 0.91 -6.54
N GLY A 80 -0.67 0.15 -5.70
CA GLY A 80 -0.98 -1.26 -5.95
C GLY A 80 -1.87 -1.46 -7.18
N VAL A 81 -2.95 -0.69 -7.33
CA VAL A 81 -3.86 -0.77 -8.49
C VAL A 81 -3.17 -0.37 -9.79
N VAL A 82 -2.41 0.72 -9.79
CA VAL A 82 -1.66 1.16 -10.98
C VAL A 82 -0.66 0.08 -11.41
N SER A 83 0.05 -0.51 -10.45
CA SER A 83 1.02 -1.57 -10.72
C SER A 83 0.34 -2.87 -11.16
N TYR A 84 -0.85 -3.17 -10.66
CA TYR A 84 -1.66 -4.30 -11.13
C TYR A 84 -2.05 -4.13 -12.59
N ASN A 85 -2.58 -2.96 -12.98
CA ASN A 85 -2.96 -2.69 -14.37
C ASN A 85 -1.76 -2.76 -15.31
N PHE A 86 -0.63 -2.21 -14.88
CA PHE A 86 0.62 -2.31 -15.62
C PHE A 86 1.07 -3.76 -15.79
N GLY A 87 1.04 -4.56 -14.71
CA GLY A 87 1.35 -5.97 -14.76
C GLY A 87 0.39 -6.77 -15.65
N VAL A 88 -0.92 -6.49 -15.60
CA VAL A 88 -1.91 -7.09 -16.49
C VAL A 88 -1.60 -6.75 -17.95
N TYR A 89 -1.27 -5.49 -18.25
CA TYR A 89 -0.88 -5.08 -19.60
C TYR A 89 0.35 -5.87 -20.10
N ILE A 90 1.39 -6.02 -19.27
CA ILE A 90 2.60 -6.77 -19.63
C ILE A 90 2.32 -8.26 -19.82
N PHE A 91 1.63 -8.89 -18.87
CA PHE A 91 1.49 -10.35 -18.85
C PHE A 91 0.34 -10.86 -19.71
N ARG A 92 -0.65 -10.02 -20.02
CA ARG A 92 -1.93 -10.46 -20.62
C ARG A 92 -2.41 -9.60 -21.78
N GLY A 93 -1.81 -8.43 -22.05
CA GLY A 93 -2.07 -7.62 -23.23
C GLY A 93 -3.36 -6.77 -23.22
N SER A 94 -4.32 -7.02 -22.33
CA SER A 94 -5.50 -6.15 -22.13
C SER A 94 -6.00 -6.16 -20.68
N VAL A 95 -6.53 -5.02 -20.24
CA VAL A 95 -7.24 -4.86 -18.97
C VAL A 95 -8.74 -5.00 -19.27
N ASP A 96 -9.35 -6.09 -18.79
CA ASP A 96 -10.78 -6.43 -18.99
C ASP A 96 -11.72 -5.69 -18.02
#